data_AF-A0A6A4KP40-F1
#
_entry.id   AF-A0A6A4KP40-F1
#
_cell.length_a   1.000
_cell.length_b   1.000
_cell.length_c   1.000
_cell.angle_alpha   90.00
_cell.angle_beta   90.00
_cell.angle_gamma   90.00
#
_symmetry.space_group_name_H-M   'P 1'
#
loop_
_entity.id
_entity.type
_entity.pdbx_description
1 polymer ?
#
loop_
_entity_poly.entity_id
_entity_poly.type
_entity_poly.pdbx_seq_one_letter_code
_entity_poly.pdbx_strand_id
1 'polypeptide(L)'
;MADTALHSQTPRHQTQILKEIAVDYCPDACTHCAESDSIAVTFDDRGGARWRSTTRFHYGTGNREEIHDLGFDCSDGFHEYVIKWYPHVIEWLIDGTLLRKDTKKDGEGFPEKPMFLYASVWDASYIDEGRWTGPYVGCDAPYVCHYKDVVVPSEAAVVEDFSC
;
A
#
# COMPACT_ATOMS: atom_id res chain seq x y z
N MET A 1 30.00 37.33 -3.57
CA MET A 1 29.79 35.93 -3.99
C MET A 1 28.63 35.41 -3.16
N ALA A 2 27.53 35.02 -3.81
CA ALA A 2 26.42 34.33 -3.15
C ALA A 2 26.51 32.85 -3.52
N ASP A 3 26.28 31.98 -2.55
CA ASP A 3 26.45 30.55 -2.70
C ASP A 3 25.31 29.95 -3.54
N THR A 4 25.65 29.37 -4.70
CA THR A 4 24.68 28.73 -5.58
C THR A 4 24.39 27.32 -5.08
N ALA A 5 23.69 27.22 -3.95
CA ALA A 5 23.23 25.96 -3.40
C ALA A 5 22.25 25.28 -4.37
N LEU A 6 22.79 24.37 -5.20
CA LEU A 6 22.07 23.58 -6.17
C LEU A 6 21.08 22.64 -5.46
N HIS A 7 19.91 23.18 -5.12
CA HIS A 7 18.76 22.35 -4.76
C HIS A 7 18.39 21.55 -5.99
N SER A 8 18.87 20.31 -6.06
CA SER A 8 18.34 19.29 -6.95
C SER A 8 16.88 19.09 -6.58
N GLN A 9 15.99 19.82 -7.26
CA GLN A 9 14.56 19.63 -7.11
C GLN A 9 14.26 18.21 -7.57
N THR A 10 14.06 17.30 -6.61
CA THR A 10 13.45 16.00 -6.88
C THR A 10 12.17 16.28 -7.67
N PRO A 11 11.96 15.66 -8.85
CA PRO A 11 10.72 15.84 -9.59
C PRO A 11 9.57 15.57 -8.64
N ARG A 12 8.68 16.56 -8.48
CA ARG A 12 7.44 16.34 -7.74
C ARG A 12 6.60 15.43 -8.62
N HIS A 13 6.75 14.12 -8.43
CA HIS A 13 5.87 13.13 -9.05
C HIS A 13 4.45 13.51 -8.67
N GLN A 14 3.68 13.95 -9.66
CA GLN A 14 2.33 14.39 -9.45
C GLN A 14 1.49 13.16 -9.05
N THR A 15 0.69 13.34 -8.01
CA THR A 15 -0.23 12.34 -7.50
C THR A 15 -1.67 12.74 -7.82
N GLN A 16 -2.54 11.75 -7.91
CA GLN A 16 -3.98 11.92 -8.06
C GLN A 16 -4.70 10.95 -7.14
N ILE A 17 -5.90 11.31 -6.71
CA ILE A 17 -6.77 10.43 -5.92
C ILE A 17 -7.18 9.22 -6.77
N LEU A 18 -7.11 8.02 -6.19
CA LEU A 18 -7.54 6.78 -6.81
C LEU A 18 -9.08 6.70 -6.80
N LYS A 19 -9.71 7.15 -7.89
CA LYS A 19 -11.18 7.15 -8.04
C LYS A 19 -11.77 5.82 -8.53
N GLU A 20 -10.95 4.90 -9.03
CA GLU A 20 -11.39 3.60 -9.54
C GLU A 20 -10.60 2.45 -8.92
N ILE A 21 -11.32 1.43 -8.45
CA ILE A 21 -10.76 0.21 -7.87
C ILE A 21 -11.44 -1.02 -8.48
N ALA A 22 -10.74 -2.14 -8.49
CA ALA A 22 -11.33 -3.46 -8.67
C ALA A 22 -11.34 -4.19 -7.32
N VAL A 23 -12.41 -4.92 -7.02
CA VAL A 23 -12.47 -5.83 -5.88
C VAL A 23 -12.31 -7.25 -6.40
N ASP A 24 -11.28 -7.96 -5.95
CA ASP A 24 -10.91 -9.27 -6.49
C ASP A 24 -11.79 -10.41 -5.97
N TYR A 25 -12.32 -10.30 -4.74
CA TYR A 25 -13.23 -11.26 -4.12
C TYR A 25 -14.06 -10.61 -3.01
N CYS A 26 -15.20 -11.23 -2.67
CA CYS A 26 -16.15 -10.80 -1.62
C CYS A 26 -16.51 -9.29 -1.68
N PRO A 27 -17.13 -8.81 -2.78
CA PRO A 27 -17.46 -7.39 -2.93
C PRO A 27 -18.37 -6.85 -1.81
N ASP A 28 -19.24 -7.68 -1.23
CA ASP A 28 -20.13 -7.29 -0.14
C ASP A 28 -19.38 -6.95 1.17
N ALA A 29 -18.09 -7.32 1.27
CA ALA A 29 -17.20 -6.96 2.38
C ALA A 29 -16.24 -5.80 2.01
N CYS A 30 -16.43 -5.14 0.87
CA CYS A 30 -15.66 -3.97 0.46
C CYS A 30 -16.57 -2.82 0.01
N THR A 31 -16.60 -1.74 0.78
CA THR A 31 -17.35 -0.52 0.42
C THR A 31 -16.41 0.55 -0.13
N HIS A 32 -16.82 1.26 -1.18
CA HIS A 32 -16.08 2.39 -1.73
C HIS A 32 -17.03 3.57 -1.97
N CYS A 33 -16.69 4.74 -1.41
CA CYS A 33 -17.39 5.98 -1.61
C CYS A 33 -16.43 7.01 -2.22
N ALA A 34 -16.52 7.20 -3.54
CA ALA A 34 -15.66 8.10 -4.31
C ALA A 34 -15.98 9.60 -4.07
N GLU A 35 -17.07 9.91 -3.37
CA GLU A 35 -17.44 11.27 -2.96
C GLU A 35 -16.73 11.70 -1.67
N SER A 36 -16.48 10.76 -0.75
CA SER A 36 -15.77 10.98 0.52
C SER A 36 -14.34 10.43 0.54
N ASP A 37 -13.85 9.99 -0.62
CA ASP A 37 -12.52 9.42 -0.84
C ASP A 37 -12.14 8.32 0.14
N SER A 38 -13.12 7.44 0.42
CA SER A 38 -13.01 6.40 1.44
C SER A 38 -13.32 5.01 0.89
N ILE A 39 -12.44 4.06 1.20
CA ILE A 39 -12.64 2.61 0.98
C ILE A 39 -12.63 1.94 2.35
N ALA A 40 -13.47 0.93 2.58
CA ALA A 40 -13.40 0.11 3.78
C ALA A 40 -13.45 -1.38 3.41
N VAL A 41 -12.67 -2.18 4.12
CA VAL A 41 -12.66 -3.64 4.03
C VAL A 41 -13.09 -4.20 5.38
N THR A 42 -14.12 -5.04 5.37
CA THR A 42 -14.62 -5.73 6.55
C THR A 42 -14.10 -7.16 6.58
N PHE A 43 -13.64 -7.61 7.75
CA PHE A 43 -13.33 -9.00 8.03
C PHE A 43 -14.27 -9.56 9.11
N ASP A 44 -14.96 -10.63 8.76
CA ASP A 44 -15.94 -11.37 9.55
C ASP A 44 -16.05 -12.82 9.01
N ASP A 45 -17.17 -13.50 9.23
CA ASP A 45 -17.44 -14.87 8.76
C ASP A 45 -17.37 -15.04 7.23
N ARG A 46 -17.39 -13.93 6.47
CA ARG A 46 -17.22 -13.92 5.01
C ARG A 46 -15.76 -14.01 4.55
N GLY A 47 -14.80 -13.90 5.47
CA GLY A 47 -13.37 -14.11 5.20
C GLY A 47 -12.60 -12.91 4.63
N GLY A 48 -13.16 -11.71 4.69
CA GLY A 48 -12.51 -10.48 4.22
C GLY A 48 -12.72 -10.17 2.74
N ALA A 49 -12.03 -9.14 2.26
CA ALA A 49 -11.99 -8.75 0.84
C ALA A 49 -10.62 -8.19 0.46
N ARG A 50 -10.37 -8.08 -0.86
CA ARG A 50 -9.20 -7.38 -1.41
C ARG A 50 -9.63 -6.42 -2.51
N TRP A 51 -9.24 -5.15 -2.39
CA TRP A 51 -9.30 -4.19 -3.48
C TRP A 51 -7.92 -3.90 -4.05
N ARG A 52 -7.90 -3.36 -5.27
CA ARG A 52 -6.70 -2.92 -5.97
C ARG A 52 -6.96 -1.77 -6.93
N SER A 53 -5.91 -1.08 -7.35
CA SER A 53 -5.97 -0.19 -8.51
C SER A 53 -6.36 -0.96 -9.79
N THR A 54 -6.98 -0.25 -10.74
CA THR A 54 -7.27 -0.79 -12.07
C THR A 54 -6.04 -0.85 -12.97
N THR A 55 -4.99 -0.05 -12.69
CA THR A 55 -3.74 0.05 -13.45
C THR A 55 -2.52 -0.41 -12.65
N ARG A 56 -1.47 -0.85 -13.35
CA ARG A 56 -0.18 -1.23 -12.74
C ARG A 56 0.79 -0.05 -12.71
N PHE A 57 1.61 0.01 -11.66
CA PHE A 57 2.70 0.94 -11.39
C PHE A 57 4.02 0.17 -11.28
N HIS A 58 5.11 0.69 -11.85
CA HIS A 58 6.35 -0.07 -12.03
C HIS A 58 7.01 -0.58 -10.74
N TYR A 59 7.50 -1.84 -10.80
CA TYR A 59 8.53 -2.54 -9.97
C TYR A 59 8.00 -3.69 -9.02
N GLY A 60 8.79 -4.72 -8.59
CA GLY A 60 8.43 -5.68 -7.47
C GLY A 60 9.38 -6.90 -7.15
N THR A 61 9.73 -7.17 -5.87
CA THR A 61 10.47 -8.35 -5.28
C THR A 61 10.20 -8.52 -3.75
N GLY A 62 10.53 -9.67 -3.11
CA GLY A 62 10.24 -9.98 -1.67
C GLY A 62 11.39 -10.61 -0.85
N ASN A 63 11.07 -11.26 0.30
CA ASN A 63 11.99 -11.81 1.32
C ASN A 63 12.93 -10.75 1.95
N ARG A 64 12.34 -9.68 2.48
CA ARG A 64 13.06 -8.50 3.02
C ARG A 64 12.32 -7.92 4.23
N GLU A 65 11.83 -8.77 5.12
CA GLU A 65 10.96 -8.41 6.24
C GLU A 65 11.74 -7.61 7.30
N GLU A 66 11.18 -6.48 7.74
CA GLU A 66 11.66 -5.71 8.88
C GLU A 66 10.46 -5.34 9.76
N ILE A 67 10.64 -5.36 11.09
CA ILE A 67 9.62 -4.96 12.06
C ILE A 67 9.98 -3.55 12.56
N HIS A 68 9.00 -2.67 12.57
CA HIS A 68 9.15 -1.29 13.02
C HIS A 68 8.14 -0.99 14.14
N ASP A 69 8.58 -0.29 15.19
CA ASP A 69 7.69 0.27 16.19
C ASP A 69 7.05 1.54 15.61
N LEU A 70 5.72 1.67 15.75
CA LEU A 70 4.95 2.83 15.30
C LEU A 70 5.02 3.98 16.31
N GLY A 71 5.17 3.68 17.61
CA GLY A 71 4.98 4.65 18.70
C GLY A 71 3.51 5.04 18.96
N PHE A 72 2.54 4.41 18.27
CA PHE A 72 1.10 4.62 18.41
C PHE A 72 0.32 3.32 18.09
N ASP A 73 -0.96 3.27 18.45
CA ASP A 73 -1.87 2.19 18.05
C ASP A 73 -2.47 2.51 16.68
N CYS A 74 -2.28 1.64 15.68
CA CYS A 74 -2.73 1.88 14.31
C CYS A 74 -4.26 1.85 14.13
N SER A 75 -5.03 1.56 15.19
CA SER A 75 -6.49 1.67 15.22
C SER A 75 -6.99 3.00 15.81
N ASP A 76 -6.13 3.81 16.45
CA ASP A 76 -6.51 5.08 17.10
C ASP A 76 -6.58 6.26 16.10
N GLY A 77 -7.36 6.07 15.03
CA GLY A 77 -7.61 7.07 13.99
C GLY A 77 -6.83 6.86 12.69
N PHE A 78 -6.71 7.93 11.90
CA PHE A 78 -6.03 7.90 10.60
C PHE A 78 -4.58 8.36 10.70
N HIS A 79 -3.68 7.55 10.15
CA HIS A 79 -2.26 7.84 9.97
C HIS A 79 -1.89 7.78 8.48
N GLU A 80 -0.88 8.56 8.05
CA GLU A 80 -0.42 8.58 6.66
C GLU A 80 0.63 7.50 6.42
N TYR A 81 0.34 6.55 5.52
CA TYR A 81 1.30 5.52 5.10
C TYR A 81 1.70 5.74 3.64
N VAL A 82 3.00 5.95 3.38
CA VAL A 82 3.51 6.26 2.03
C VAL A 82 4.61 5.29 1.61
N ILE A 83 4.46 4.72 0.42
CA ILE A 83 5.54 4.02 -0.29
C ILE A 83 5.98 4.91 -1.46
N LYS A 84 7.18 5.47 -1.38
CA LYS A 84 7.81 6.14 -2.53
C LYS A 84 8.74 5.17 -3.21
N TRP A 85 8.75 5.20 -4.54
CA TRP A 85 9.28 4.09 -5.31
C TRP A 85 9.94 4.55 -6.60
N TYR A 86 11.22 4.21 -6.72
CA TYR A 86 12.09 4.67 -7.77
C TYR A 86 12.94 3.50 -8.29
N PRO A 87 13.52 3.57 -9.50
CA PRO A 87 14.28 2.46 -10.11
C PRO A 87 15.45 1.92 -9.28
N HIS A 88 15.94 2.71 -8.31
CA HIS A 88 17.11 2.39 -7.48
C HIS A 88 16.85 2.53 -5.97
N VAL A 89 15.67 2.96 -5.54
CA VAL A 89 15.39 3.20 -4.11
C VAL A 89 13.89 3.09 -3.82
N ILE A 90 13.55 2.47 -2.69
CA ILE A 90 12.21 2.48 -2.10
C ILE A 90 12.31 3.12 -0.72
N GLU A 91 11.35 3.99 -0.41
CA GLU A 91 11.22 4.65 0.88
C GLU A 91 9.83 4.38 1.44
N TRP A 92 9.78 3.92 2.69
CA TRP A 92 8.54 3.75 3.44
C TRP A 92 8.48 4.85 4.49
N LEU A 93 7.34 5.56 4.55
CA LEU A 93 7.11 6.65 5.49
C LEU A 93 5.80 6.44 6.24
N ILE A 94 5.80 6.87 7.50
CA ILE A 94 4.61 6.95 8.35
C ILE A 94 4.55 8.37 8.91
N ASP A 95 3.41 9.05 8.76
CA ASP A 95 3.18 10.45 9.18
C ASP A 95 4.33 11.38 8.75
N GLY A 96 4.70 11.30 7.46
CA GLY A 96 5.83 12.02 6.86
C GLY A 96 7.24 11.61 7.32
N THR A 97 7.38 10.73 8.33
CA THR A 97 8.67 10.27 8.86
C THR A 97 9.21 9.10 8.05
N LEU A 98 10.45 9.21 7.54
CA LEU A 98 11.11 8.11 6.83
C LEU A 98 11.47 6.99 7.80
N LEU A 99 10.83 5.84 7.63
CA LEU A 99 10.98 4.67 8.49
C LEU A 99 12.00 3.66 7.96
N ARG A 100 12.01 3.47 6.63
CA ARG A 100 12.90 2.51 5.94
C ARG A 100 13.28 3.01 4.56
N LYS A 101 14.50 2.67 4.11
CA LYS A 101 15.04 3.01 2.79
C LYS A 101 15.85 1.84 2.21
N ASP A 102 15.27 1.13 1.24
CA ASP A 102 15.96 0.09 0.48
C ASP A 102 16.62 0.70 -0.75
N THR A 103 17.93 0.53 -0.92
CA THR A 103 18.65 0.95 -2.14
C THR A 103 19.04 -0.27 -2.96
N LYS A 104 18.88 -0.19 -4.29
CA LYS A 104 19.30 -1.22 -5.24
C LYS A 104 20.81 -1.43 -5.15
N LYS A 105 21.23 -2.69 -5.03
CA LYS A 105 22.63 -3.13 -5.01
C LYS A 105 22.89 -4.04 -6.20
N ASP A 106 24.11 -4.00 -6.71
CA ASP A 106 24.53 -4.87 -7.82
C ASP A 106 24.47 -6.35 -7.40
N GLY A 107 23.91 -7.19 -8.27
CA GLY A 107 23.73 -8.62 -8.02
C GLY A 107 22.53 -9.01 -7.14
N GLU A 108 21.86 -8.06 -6.48
CA GLU A 108 20.60 -8.32 -5.77
C GLU A 108 19.38 -8.08 -6.67
N GLY A 109 18.37 -8.94 -6.56
CA GLY A 109 17.06 -8.68 -7.16
C GLY A 109 16.42 -7.47 -6.51
N PHE A 110 16.15 -6.43 -7.31
CA PHE A 110 15.39 -5.26 -6.93
C PHE A 110 14.02 -5.29 -7.62
N PRO A 111 13.00 -4.63 -7.06
CA PRO A 111 11.73 -4.43 -7.73
C PRO A 111 11.88 -3.93 -9.18
N GLU A 112 11.32 -4.65 -10.19
CA GLU A 112 11.37 -4.22 -11.61
C GLU A 112 10.08 -4.36 -12.50
N LYS A 113 9.06 -5.18 -12.15
CA LYS A 113 7.83 -5.35 -12.98
C LYS A 113 6.64 -4.49 -12.54
N PRO A 114 5.77 -3.95 -13.44
CA PRO A 114 4.53 -3.28 -13.01
C PRO A 114 3.63 -4.10 -12.07
N MET A 115 3.17 -3.49 -10.98
CA MET A 115 2.28 -4.01 -9.93
C MET A 115 1.08 -3.09 -9.70
N PHE A 116 -0.10 -3.63 -9.40
CA PHE A 116 -1.21 -2.82 -8.89
C PHE A 116 -0.92 -2.38 -7.44
N LEU A 117 -1.51 -1.27 -7.00
CA LEU A 117 -1.69 -1.01 -5.57
C LEU A 117 -2.74 -2.00 -5.05
N TYR A 118 -2.52 -2.63 -3.90
CA TYR A 118 -3.41 -3.61 -3.29
C TYR A 118 -3.64 -3.28 -1.81
N ALA A 119 -4.84 -3.58 -1.29
CA ALA A 119 -5.04 -3.75 0.14
C ALA A 119 -6.11 -4.82 0.44
N SER A 120 -5.92 -5.55 1.54
CA SER A 120 -6.80 -6.65 1.97
C SER A 120 -6.70 -6.88 3.47
N VAL A 121 -7.80 -7.32 4.08
CA VAL A 121 -7.81 -7.90 5.43
C VAL A 121 -8.11 -9.39 5.30
N TRP A 122 -7.32 -10.24 5.95
CA TRP A 122 -7.41 -11.70 5.85
C TRP A 122 -6.90 -12.36 7.14
N ASP A 123 -7.40 -13.56 7.46
CA ASP A 123 -6.89 -14.35 8.58
C ASP A 123 -5.56 -15.02 8.21
N ALA A 124 -4.48 -14.54 8.85
CA ALA A 124 -3.13 -15.05 8.68
C ALA A 124 -2.68 -16.01 9.80
N SER A 125 -3.57 -16.38 10.73
CA SER A 125 -3.22 -17.19 11.91
C SER A 125 -2.71 -18.60 11.60
N TYR A 126 -2.93 -19.10 10.38
CA TYR A 126 -2.37 -20.35 9.89
C TYR A 126 -0.88 -20.26 9.50
N ILE A 127 -0.31 -19.05 9.39
CA ILE A 127 1.10 -18.84 9.05
C ILE A 127 1.98 -19.03 10.28
N ASP A 128 3.04 -19.83 10.13
CA ASP A 128 4.04 -20.12 11.17
C ASP A 128 3.42 -20.53 12.53
N GLU A 129 2.39 -21.39 12.49
CA GLU A 129 1.64 -21.85 13.68
C GLU A 129 1.06 -20.68 14.51
N GLY A 130 0.72 -19.57 13.85
CA GLY A 130 0.20 -18.35 14.50
C GLY A 130 1.27 -17.47 15.14
N ARG A 131 2.56 -17.78 15.00
CA ARG A 131 3.65 -16.93 15.55
C ARG A 131 3.79 -15.59 14.83
N TRP A 132 3.33 -15.48 13.59
CA TRP A 132 3.47 -14.24 12.81
C TRP A 132 2.44 -13.17 13.19
N THR A 133 1.16 -13.55 13.33
CA THR A 133 0.03 -12.62 13.54
C THR A 133 -0.84 -12.96 14.76
N GLY A 134 -0.52 -14.02 15.49
CA GLY A 134 -1.33 -14.54 16.58
C GLY A 134 -2.43 -15.52 16.12
N PRO A 135 -3.04 -16.27 17.06
CA PRO A 135 -4.23 -17.06 16.77
C PRO A 135 -5.44 -16.13 16.53
N TYR A 136 -6.28 -16.44 15.54
CA TYR A 136 -7.52 -15.70 15.31
C TYR A 136 -8.54 -16.01 16.41
N VAL A 137 -8.99 -14.97 17.13
CA VAL A 137 -9.99 -15.09 18.22
C VAL A 137 -11.40 -14.76 17.72
N GLY A 138 -11.55 -13.71 16.90
CA GLY A 138 -12.80 -13.37 16.23
C GLY A 138 -13.94 -12.83 17.10
N CYS A 139 -13.70 -12.50 18.37
CA CYS A 139 -14.75 -12.09 19.31
C CYS A 139 -15.33 -10.69 19.07
N ASP A 140 -14.64 -9.83 18.33
CA ASP A 140 -14.99 -8.42 18.10
C ASP A 140 -15.35 -8.14 16.62
N ALA A 141 -15.60 -9.19 15.84
CA ALA A 141 -16.06 -9.05 14.46
C ALA A 141 -17.41 -8.30 14.41
N PRO A 142 -17.64 -7.42 13.41
CA PRO A 142 -16.82 -7.19 12.23
C PRO A 142 -15.60 -6.27 12.47
N TYR A 143 -14.41 -6.72 12.03
CA TYR A 143 -13.21 -5.89 12.02
C TYR A 143 -13.20 -5.05 10.74
N VAL A 144 -13.24 -3.72 10.84
CA VAL A 144 -13.32 -2.82 9.67
C VAL A 144 -12.03 -2.01 9.54
N CYS A 145 -11.33 -2.19 8.41
CA CYS A 145 -10.15 -1.41 8.06
C CYS A 145 -10.55 -0.30 7.07
N HIS A 146 -10.28 0.95 7.45
CA HIS A 146 -10.61 2.13 6.64
C HIS A 146 -9.37 2.69 5.93
N TYR A 147 -9.50 2.94 4.63
CA TYR A 147 -8.54 3.64 3.80
C TYR A 147 -9.19 4.95 3.35
N LYS A 148 -8.46 6.07 3.43
CA LYS A 148 -8.97 7.38 3.02
C LYS A 148 -7.92 8.16 2.24
N ASP A 149 -8.37 9.01 1.33
CA ASP A 149 -7.55 9.92 0.52
C ASP A 149 -6.42 9.18 -0.23
N VAL A 150 -6.72 7.96 -0.70
CA VAL A 150 -5.77 7.08 -1.38
C VAL A 150 -5.27 7.74 -2.66
N VAL A 151 -3.98 8.02 -2.73
CA VAL A 151 -3.33 8.63 -3.89
C VAL A 151 -2.42 7.66 -4.64
N VAL A 152 -2.35 7.84 -5.96
CA VAL A 152 -1.45 7.11 -6.87
C VAL A 152 -0.71 8.08 -7.80
N PRO A 153 0.44 7.70 -8.39
CA PRO A 153 1.12 8.53 -9.39
C PRO A 153 0.23 8.81 -10.60
N SER A 154 0.19 10.06 -11.09
CA SER A 154 -0.66 10.44 -12.23
C SER A 154 -0.14 9.98 -13.59
N GLU A 155 1.17 9.79 -13.74
CA GLU A 155 1.83 9.52 -15.03
C GLU A 155 2.38 8.09 -15.17
N ALA A 156 2.37 7.28 -14.10
CA ALA A 156 2.98 5.94 -14.09
C ALA A 156 1.98 4.79 -14.32
N ALA A 157 0.76 5.11 -14.78
CA ALA A 157 -0.29 4.15 -15.03
C ALA A 157 -0.14 3.52 -16.43
N VAL A 158 0.15 2.22 -16.48
CA VAL A 158 0.15 1.47 -17.74
C VAL A 158 -1.22 0.80 -17.93
N VAL A 159 -1.91 1.13 -19.01
CA VAL A 159 -3.16 0.48 -19.45
C VAL A 159 -2.80 -0.63 -20.44
N GLU A 160 -3.35 -1.84 -20.25
CA GLU A 160 -3.23 -2.92 -21.24
C GLU A 160 -4.43 -2.88 -22.19
N ASP A 161 -4.17 -2.74 -23.50
CA ASP A 161 -5.16 -2.96 -24.55
C ASP A 161 -5.51 -4.45 -24.61
N PHE A 162 -6.70 -4.82 -24.11
CA PHE A 162 -7.27 -6.16 -24.29
C PHE A 162 -7.88 -6.32 -25.69
N SER A 163 -7.05 -6.29 -26.73
CA SER A 163 -7.45 -6.76 -28.06
C SER A 163 -7.45 -8.29 -28.10
N CYS A 164 -8.63 -8.88 -28.24
CA CYS A 164 -8.82 -10.29 -28.61
C CYS A 164 -8.51 -10.52 -30.10
#